data_AF-R7G7L3-F1
#
_entry.id   AF-R7G7L3-F1
#
_cell.length_a   1.000
_cell.length_b   1.000
_cell.length_c   1.000
_cell.angle_alpha   90.00
_cell.angle_beta   90.00
_cell.angle_gamma   90.00
#
_symmetry.space_group_name_H-M   'P 1'
#
loop_
_entity.id
_entity.type
_entity.pdbx_description
1 polymer ?
#
loop_
_entity_poly.entity_id
_entity_poly.type
_entity_poly.pdbx_seq_one_letter_code
_entity_poly.pdbx_strand_id
1 'polypeptide(L)'
;MKKKVWYVLGAVLLIALGVWGIGALLPHQEASAGEKSITIDIYDKTDAQKANKAIVTLHEDTDAKTLSEFMKEEKDVKAVVEQGEYGSLLTEIYGLKQDMEKGPWLVYDSDNNASCLVA
;
A
#
# COMPACT_ATOMS: atom_id res chain seq x y z
N MET A 1 16.24 19.68 55.40
CA MET A 1 15.61 18.63 54.56
C MET A 1 14.40 19.10 53.74
N LYS A 2 13.72 20.21 54.10
CA LYS A 2 12.45 20.65 53.46
C LYS A 2 12.57 21.24 52.04
N LYS A 3 13.74 21.74 51.62
CA LYS A 3 13.92 22.35 50.28
C LYS A 3 14.18 21.33 49.16
N LYS A 4 14.71 20.14 49.49
CA LYS A 4 14.99 19.08 48.49
C LYS A 4 13.74 18.26 48.14
N VAL A 5 12.75 18.20 49.04
CA VAL A 5 11.47 17.49 48.84
C VAL A 5 10.61 18.14 47.77
N TRP A 6 10.68 19.48 47.62
CA TRP A 6 9.86 20.20 46.64
C TRP A 6 10.32 19.97 45.18
N TYR A 7 11.63 19.83 44.95
CA TYR A 7 12.16 19.53 43.62
C TYR A 7 11.83 18.11 43.15
N VAL A 8 11.79 17.14 44.08
CA VAL A 8 11.44 15.75 43.77
C VAL A 8 9.94 15.63 43.47
N LEU A 9 9.06 16.30 44.22
CA LEU A 9 7.63 16.33 43.89
C LEU A 9 7.33 17.05 42.57
N GLY A 10 8.03 18.14 42.27
CA GLY A 10 7.87 18.85 40.99
C GLY A 10 8.31 18.03 39.78
N ALA A 11 9.40 17.28 39.91
CA ALA A 11 9.89 16.41 38.84
C ALA A 11 8.96 15.22 38.56
N VAL A 12 8.38 14.62 39.59
CA VAL A 12 7.44 13.49 39.44
C VAL A 12 6.10 13.95 38.81
N LEU A 13 5.62 15.15 39.14
CA LEU A 13 4.39 15.70 38.55
C LEU A 13 4.55 15.99 37.04
N LEU A 14 5.73 16.47 36.62
CA LEU A 14 6.04 16.73 35.20
C LEU A 14 6.14 15.44 34.37
N ILE A 15 6.67 14.37 34.95
CA ILE A 15 6.74 13.06 34.26
C ILE A 15 5.34 12.45 34.16
N ALA A 16 4.51 12.54 35.21
CA ALA A 16 3.14 12.02 35.19
C ALA A 16 2.23 12.76 34.19
N LEU A 17 2.36 14.09 34.07
CA LEU A 17 1.65 14.88 33.05
C LEU A 17 2.19 14.64 31.64
N GLY A 18 3.51 14.42 31.51
CA GLY A 18 4.15 14.05 30.26
C GLY A 18 3.58 12.76 29.69
N VAL A 19 3.43 11.70 30.51
CA VAL A 19 2.99 10.38 30.03
C VAL A 19 1.50 10.32 29.66
N TRP A 20 0.64 11.12 30.28
CA TRP A 20 -0.79 11.20 29.90
C TRP A 20 -1.07 12.12 28.71
N GLY A 21 -0.25 13.14 28.47
CA GLY A 21 -0.47 14.09 27.36
C GLY A 21 -0.13 13.54 25.98
N ILE A 22 0.84 12.62 25.86
CA ILE A 22 1.31 12.14 24.54
C ILE A 22 0.35 11.11 23.92
N GLY A 23 -0.39 10.35 24.73
CA GLY A 23 -1.36 9.37 24.22
C GLY A 23 -2.57 10.00 23.52
N ALA A 24 -2.90 11.24 23.86
CA ALA A 24 -4.01 11.99 23.26
C ALA A 24 -3.59 12.88 22.06
N LEU A 25 -2.28 13.04 21.85
CA LEU A 25 -1.69 13.87 20.79
C LEU A 25 -1.11 13.04 19.64
N LEU A 26 -0.99 11.73 19.83
CA LEU A 26 -0.85 10.82 18.71
C LEU A 26 -2.22 10.79 18.02
N PRO A 27 -2.32 11.16 16.73
CA PRO A 27 -3.54 10.89 16.00
C PRO A 27 -3.80 9.40 16.18
N HIS A 28 -4.91 9.06 16.81
CA HIS A 28 -5.46 7.73 16.64
C HIS A 28 -5.66 7.65 15.13
N GLN A 29 -4.80 6.90 14.44
CA GLN A 29 -5.14 6.41 13.11
C GLN A 29 -6.34 5.53 13.36
N GLU A 30 -7.52 6.17 13.35
CA GLU A 30 -8.77 5.49 13.15
C GLU A 30 -8.62 4.91 11.76
N ALA A 31 -8.13 3.67 11.70
CA ALA A 31 -8.16 2.88 10.49
C ALA A 31 -9.62 2.91 10.06
N SER A 32 -9.90 3.72 9.04
CA SER A 32 -11.24 3.92 8.54
C SER A 32 -11.72 2.56 8.09
N ALA A 33 -12.92 2.15 8.50
CA ALA A 33 -13.44 0.84 8.13
C ALA A 33 -13.45 0.71 6.59
N GLY A 34 -12.54 -0.10 6.04
CA GLY A 34 -12.32 -0.24 4.60
C GLY A 34 -10.88 -0.02 4.14
N GLU A 35 -10.04 0.62 4.95
CA GLU A 35 -8.63 0.89 4.65
C GLU A 35 -7.81 -0.41 4.67
N LYS A 36 -7.15 -0.71 3.55
CA LYS A 36 -6.31 -1.89 3.33
C LYS A 36 -4.91 -1.42 3.00
N SER A 37 -3.91 -2.06 3.59
CA SER A 37 -2.54 -1.92 3.13
C SER A 37 -2.27 -2.96 2.05
N ILE A 38 -1.87 -2.52 0.86
CA ILE A 38 -1.57 -3.40 -0.27
C ILE A 38 -0.11 -3.26 -0.67
N THR A 39 0.47 -4.36 -1.14
CA THR A 39 1.78 -4.38 -1.78
C THR A 39 1.63 -4.91 -3.19
N ILE A 40 2.14 -4.18 -4.18
CA ILE A 40 2.12 -4.58 -5.59
C ILE A 40 3.55 -4.61 -6.11
N ASP A 41 4.00 -5.80 -6.47
CA ASP A 41 5.27 -6.00 -7.16
C ASP A 41 5.04 -6.16 -8.66
N ILE A 42 5.77 -5.39 -9.46
CA ILE A 42 5.71 -5.43 -10.93
C ILE A 42 7.00 -6.03 -11.45
N TYR A 43 6.90 -7.08 -12.26
CA TYR A 43 8.03 -7.81 -12.83
C TYR A 43 8.04 -7.69 -14.35
N ASP A 44 9.21 -7.42 -14.93
CA ASP A 44 9.45 -7.62 -16.35
C ASP A 44 10.06 -9.02 -16.56
N LYS A 45 9.22 -9.96 -17.00
CA LYS A 45 9.61 -11.35 -17.27
C LYS A 45 10.10 -11.57 -18.72
N THR A 46 10.12 -10.52 -19.54
CA THR A 46 10.66 -10.62 -20.92
C THR A 46 12.18 -10.60 -20.93
N ASP A 47 12.79 -10.00 -19.91
CA ASP A 47 14.23 -9.99 -19.67
C ASP A 47 14.59 -11.05 -18.61
N ALA A 48 15.19 -12.16 -19.04
CA ALA A 48 15.58 -13.26 -18.16
C ALA A 48 16.52 -12.85 -17.01
N GLN A 49 17.30 -11.76 -17.17
CA GLN A 49 18.19 -11.25 -16.12
C GLN A 49 17.43 -10.46 -15.05
N LYS A 50 16.24 -9.95 -15.38
CA LYS A 50 15.38 -9.17 -14.47
C LYS A 50 14.15 -9.92 -13.99
N ALA A 51 13.85 -11.08 -14.56
CA ALA A 51 12.63 -11.83 -14.33
C ALA A 51 12.30 -12.15 -12.85
N ASN A 52 13.32 -12.23 -11.99
CA ASN A 52 13.17 -12.53 -10.56
C ASN A 52 13.28 -11.30 -9.64
N LYS A 53 13.30 -10.09 -10.20
CA LYS A 53 13.40 -8.84 -9.44
C LYS A 53 12.27 -7.89 -9.85
N ALA A 54 11.52 -7.41 -8.87
CA ALA A 54 10.53 -6.37 -9.11
C ALA A 54 11.22 -5.12 -9.68
N ILE A 55 10.71 -4.60 -10.79
CA ILE A 55 11.15 -3.33 -11.38
C ILE A 55 10.55 -2.14 -10.62
N VAL A 56 9.38 -2.36 -10.00
CA VAL A 56 8.67 -1.42 -9.15
C VAL A 56 7.96 -2.21 -8.06
N THR A 57 8.04 -1.73 -6.83
CA THR A 57 7.24 -2.19 -5.70
C THR A 57 6.49 -1.00 -5.14
N LEU A 58 5.18 -1.14 -4.99
CA LEU A 58 4.28 -0.14 -4.41
C LEU A 58 3.80 -0.62 -3.05
N HIS A 59 3.72 0.30 -2.10
CA HIS A 59 3.16 0.07 -0.78
C HIS A 59 2.19 1.20 -0.49
N GLU A 60 0.90 0.91 -0.60
CA GLU A 60 -0.15 1.92 -0.51
C GLU A 60 -1.23 1.47 0.47
N ASP A 61 -1.73 2.43 1.24
CA ASP A 61 -2.95 2.27 2.00
C ASP A 61 -4.11 2.80 1.16
N THR A 62 -5.13 1.97 0.93
CA THR A 62 -6.25 2.29 0.03
C THR A 62 -7.56 1.72 0.53
N ASP A 63 -8.66 2.42 0.27
CA ASP A 63 -10.03 1.97 0.50
C ASP A 63 -10.72 1.50 -0.80
N ALA A 64 -9.98 1.47 -1.92
CA ALA A 64 -10.47 0.99 -3.21
C ALA A 64 -11.01 -0.44 -3.09
N LYS A 65 -12.16 -0.69 -3.71
CA LYS A 65 -12.83 -2.00 -3.63
C LYS A 65 -12.21 -3.00 -4.59
N THR A 66 -11.61 -2.51 -5.67
CA THR A 66 -11.00 -3.33 -6.71
C THR A 66 -9.63 -2.81 -7.12
N LEU A 67 -8.78 -3.69 -7.63
CA LEU A 67 -7.47 -3.28 -8.16
C LEU A 67 -7.58 -2.29 -9.33
N SER A 68 -8.62 -2.44 -10.16
CA SER A 68 -8.87 -1.54 -11.30
C SER A 68 -9.29 -0.14 -10.87
N GLU A 69 -10.02 -0.01 -9.75
CA GLU A 69 -10.35 1.27 -9.13
C GLU A 69 -9.08 1.91 -8.58
N PHE A 70 -8.30 1.18 -7.78
CA PHE A 70 -7.01 1.61 -7.26
C PHE A 70 -6.08 2.17 -8.36
N MET A 71 -5.90 1.42 -9.46
CA MET A 71 -5.03 1.84 -10.57
C MET A 71 -5.53 3.08 -11.35
N LYS A 72 -6.83 3.41 -11.27
CA LYS A 72 -7.41 4.58 -11.93
C LYS A 72 -7.41 5.82 -11.04
N GLU A 73 -7.59 5.62 -9.74
CA GLU A 73 -7.69 6.70 -8.75
C GLU A 73 -6.33 7.18 -8.28
N GLU A 74 -5.36 6.26 -8.15
CA GLU A 74 -4.02 6.60 -7.70
C GLU A 74 -3.21 7.28 -8.80
N LYS A 75 -2.86 8.54 -8.57
CA LYS A 75 -2.21 9.40 -9.58
C LYS A 75 -0.78 9.00 -9.86
N ASP A 76 -0.12 8.38 -8.89
CA ASP A 76 1.28 7.99 -9.00
C ASP A 76 1.46 6.61 -9.65
N VAL A 77 0.37 5.85 -9.79
CA VAL A 77 0.37 4.58 -10.52
C VAL A 77 0.32 4.85 -12.03
N LYS A 78 1.42 4.53 -12.72
CA LYS A 78 1.53 4.64 -14.18
C LYS A 78 0.90 3.42 -14.84
N ALA A 79 -0.42 3.38 -14.94
CA ALA A 79 -1.17 2.31 -15.59
C ALA A 79 -2.16 2.84 -16.63
N VAL A 80 -2.44 2.02 -17.65
CA VAL A 80 -3.54 2.23 -18.60
C VAL A 80 -4.50 1.06 -18.46
N VAL A 81 -5.74 1.36 -18.06
CA VAL A 81 -6.80 0.38 -17.86
C VAL A 81 -7.96 0.72 -18.79
N GLU A 82 -8.28 -0.20 -19.69
CA GLU A 82 -9.38 -0.09 -20.63
C GLU A 82 -10.58 -0.90 -20.18
N GLN A 83 -11.79 -0.52 -20.59
CA GLN A 83 -13.00 -1.27 -20.31
C GLN A 83 -13.38 -2.11 -21.52
N GLY A 84 -13.50 -3.42 -21.33
CA GLY A 84 -13.93 -4.37 -22.36
C GLY A 84 -15.15 -5.19 -21.93
N GLU A 85 -15.52 -6.15 -22.77
CA GLU A 85 -16.68 -7.03 -22.56
C GLU A 85 -16.55 -7.91 -21.31
N TYR A 86 -15.31 -8.23 -20.92
CA TYR A 86 -15.00 -9.09 -19.77
C TYR A 86 -14.62 -8.31 -18.49
N GLY A 87 -14.82 -6.99 -18.49
CA GLY A 87 -14.44 -6.11 -17.39
C GLY A 87 -13.25 -5.21 -17.73
N SER A 88 -12.50 -4.81 -16.71
CA SER A 88 -11.33 -3.95 -16.87
C SER A 88 -10.11 -4.74 -17.33
N LEU A 89 -9.45 -4.26 -18.38
CA LEU A 89 -8.25 -4.83 -18.98
C LEU A 89 -7.07 -3.88 -18.73
N LEU A 90 -6.03 -4.37 -18.05
CA LEU A 90 -4.78 -3.65 -17.88
C LEU A 90 -3.96 -3.75 -19.19
N THR A 91 -3.80 -2.64 -19.91
CA THR A 91 -3.09 -2.60 -21.21
C THR A 91 -1.65 -2.13 -21.10
N GLU A 92 -1.33 -1.32 -20.09
CA GLU A 92 0.03 -0.86 -19.84
C GLU A 92 0.26 -0.63 -18.34
N ILE A 93 1.46 -0.95 -17.84
CA ILE A 93 1.88 -0.64 -16.48
C ILE A 93 3.39 -0.32 -16.44
N TYR A 94 3.76 0.86 -15.94
CA TYR A 94 5.15 1.36 -15.89
C TYR A 94 5.94 1.21 -17.22
N GLY A 95 5.25 1.40 -18.35
CA GLY A 95 5.84 1.28 -19.69
C GLY A 95 5.89 -0.14 -20.26
N LEU A 96 5.47 -1.15 -19.50
CA LEU A 96 5.24 -2.50 -19.99
C LEU A 96 3.89 -2.55 -20.70
N LYS A 97 3.90 -2.69 -22.02
CA LYS A 97 2.69 -2.74 -22.86
C LYS A 97 2.36 -4.18 -23.23
N GLN A 98 1.08 -4.51 -23.21
CA GLN A 98 0.62 -5.79 -23.75
C GLN A 98 0.32 -5.72 -25.24
N ASP A 99 0.58 -6.82 -25.94
CA ASP A 99 0.05 -7.08 -27.28
C ASP A 99 -0.87 -8.31 -27.19
N MET A 100 -2.17 -8.10 -27.41
CA MET A 100 -3.17 -9.17 -27.26
C MET A 100 -3.02 -10.27 -28.32
N GLU A 101 -2.43 -9.98 -29.48
CA GLU A 101 -2.26 -10.93 -30.57
C GLU A 101 -0.96 -11.75 -30.44
N LYS A 102 0.13 -11.09 -30.05
CA LYS A 102 1.49 -11.66 -30.13
C LYS A 102 2.19 -11.78 -28.78
N GLY A 103 1.62 -11.21 -27.74
CA GLY A 103 2.28 -11.03 -26.47
C GLY A 103 3.45 -10.03 -26.55
N PRO A 104 4.10 -9.73 -25.43
CA PRO A 104 3.88 -10.30 -24.10
C PRO A 104 2.54 -9.86 -23.49
N TRP A 105 1.97 -10.69 -22.61
CA TRP A 105 0.74 -10.40 -21.87
C TRP A 105 1.06 -9.94 -20.45
N LEU A 106 0.26 -9.03 -19.91
CA LEU A 106 0.28 -8.69 -18.49
C LEU A 106 -0.52 -9.73 -17.72
N VAL A 107 0.09 -10.32 -16.69
CA VAL A 107 -0.51 -11.37 -15.87
C VAL A 107 -0.60 -10.88 -14.45
N TYR A 108 -1.80 -11.01 -13.87
CA TYR A 108 -2.06 -10.73 -12.47
C TYR A 108 -1.98 -12.03 -11.66
N ASP A 109 -1.25 -11.97 -10.54
CA ASP A 109 -1.14 -13.05 -9.57
C ASP A 109 -1.24 -12.45 -8.16
N SER A 110 -1.81 -13.23 -7.23
CA SER A 110 -2.04 -12.82 -5.86
C SER A 110 -2.16 -14.03 -4.95
N ASP A 111 -1.55 -13.93 -3.78
CA ASP A 111 -1.55 -14.95 -2.73
C ASP A 111 -2.88 -15.09 -1.99
N ASN A 112 -3.75 -14.08 -2.10
CA ASN A 112 -4.99 -13.99 -1.34
C ASN A 112 -6.24 -13.80 -2.21
N ASN A 113 -6.07 -13.65 -3.53
CA ASN A 113 -7.19 -13.59 -4.46
C ASN A 113 -7.67 -15.01 -4.81
N ALA A 114 -8.93 -15.31 -4.53
CA ALA A 114 -9.53 -16.62 -4.76
C ALA A 114 -9.42 -17.09 -6.23
N SER A 115 -9.41 -16.18 -7.21
CA SER A 115 -9.25 -16.54 -8.62
C SER A 115 -7.83 -17.00 -8.96
N CYS A 116 -6.82 -16.55 -8.22
CA CYS A 116 -5.42 -16.95 -8.42
C CYS A 116 -5.08 -18.26 -7.69
N LEU A 117 -5.78 -18.56 -6.60
CA LEU A 117 -5.55 -19.77 -5.79
C LEU A 117 -6.04 -21.08 -6.45
N VAL A 118 -6.93 -20.98 -7.43
CA VAL A 118 -7.51 -22.13 -8.15
C VAL A 118 -6.88 -22.30 -9.54
N ALA A 119 -5.87 -21.47 -9.88
CA ALA A 119 -5.21 -21.43 -11.18
C ALA A 119 -4.20 -22.57 -11.38
#